data_AF-A0A2E3PX44-F1
#
_entry.id   AF-A0A2E3PX44-F1
#
_cell.length_a   1.000
_cell.length_b   1.000
_cell.length_c   1.000
_cell.angle_alpha   90.00
_cell.angle_beta   90.00
_cell.angle_gamma   90.00
#
_symmetry.space_group_name_H-M   'P 1'
#
loop_
_entity.id
_entity.type
_entity.pdbx_description
1 polymer ?
#
loop_
_entity_poly.entity_id
_entity_poly.type
_entity_poly.pdbx_seq_one_letter_code
_entity_poly.pdbx_strand_id
1 'polypeptide(L)'
;ALGIARAAMERAKAYVAERRQFGRAIADMQGVQWMIADRETELEAARLLILQAAALKDAGKPFAREASMAKLFSSEAAQRATYSALQLHGGAGYIQDYPLERFARDARITTIYEGTSEIQRLIIAREAMKAV
;
A
#
# COMPACT_ATOMS: atom_id res chain seq x y z
N ALA A 1 -2.31 2.47 -7.30
CA ALA A 1 -2.00 1.69 -6.09
C ALA A 1 -2.25 2.48 -4.79
N LEU A 2 -1.50 3.56 -4.52
CA LEU A 2 -1.59 4.32 -3.24
C LEU A 2 -3.02 4.74 -2.84
N GLY A 3 -3.83 5.24 -3.79
CA GLY A 3 -5.20 5.65 -3.49
C GLY A 3 -6.11 4.52 -2.98
N ILE A 4 -6.01 3.32 -3.58
CA ILE A 4 -6.74 2.12 -3.16
C ILE A 4 -6.36 1.76 -1.73
N ALA A 5 -5.07 1.75 -1.45
CA ALA A 5 -4.51 1.38 -0.17
C ALA A 5 -4.92 2.34 0.96
N ARG A 6 -4.85 3.66 0.70
CA ARG A 6 -5.33 4.68 1.64
C ARG A 6 -6.82 4.54 1.91
N ALA A 7 -7.64 4.35 0.88
CA ALA A 7 -9.08 4.15 1.05
C ALA A 7 -9.41 2.90 1.89
N ALA A 8 -8.64 1.81 1.74
CA ALA A 8 -8.79 0.62 2.56
C ALA A 8 -8.40 0.87 4.03
N MET A 9 -7.26 1.53 4.26
CA MET A 9 -6.78 1.82 5.62
C MET A 9 -7.64 2.85 6.35
N GLU A 10 -8.20 3.86 5.68
CA GLU A 10 -9.15 4.79 6.30
C GLU A 10 -10.40 4.05 6.83
N ARG A 11 -10.94 3.12 6.04
CA ARG A 11 -12.05 2.28 6.49
C ARG A 11 -11.65 1.37 7.65
N ALA A 12 -10.47 0.76 7.59
CA ALA A 12 -9.93 -0.05 8.67
C ALA A 12 -9.83 0.74 9.97
N LYS A 13 -9.24 1.94 9.94
CA LYS A 13 -9.09 2.84 11.10
C LYS A 13 -10.45 3.23 11.69
N ALA A 14 -11.42 3.59 10.86
CA ALA A 14 -12.78 3.89 11.31
C ALA A 14 -13.43 2.68 12.01
N TYR A 15 -13.36 1.50 11.39
CA TYR A 15 -13.95 0.28 11.94
C TYR A 15 -13.33 -0.13 13.28
N VAL A 16 -12.00 -0.09 13.41
CA VAL A 16 -11.33 -0.53 14.65
C VAL A 16 -11.60 0.40 15.84
N ALA A 17 -11.91 1.68 15.55
CA ALA A 17 -12.27 2.66 16.58
C ALA A 17 -13.69 2.40 17.14
N GLU A 18 -14.61 1.94 16.30
CA GLU A 18 -16.00 1.67 16.68
C GLU A 18 -16.22 0.24 17.22
N ARG A 19 -15.52 -0.74 16.65
CA ARG A 19 -15.70 -2.15 16.97
C ARG A 19 -15.18 -2.45 18.38
N ARG A 20 -16.04 -3.00 19.23
CA ARG A 20 -15.68 -3.42 20.60
C ARG A 20 -15.58 -4.93 20.76
N GLN A 21 -14.52 -5.39 21.41
CA GLN A 21 -14.30 -6.77 21.86
C GLN A 21 -13.51 -6.76 23.17
N PHE A 22 -13.70 -7.78 24.01
CA PHE A 22 -13.04 -7.88 25.32
C PHE A 22 -13.19 -6.59 26.16
N GLY A 23 -14.37 -5.98 26.13
CA GLY A 23 -14.71 -4.80 26.94
C GLY A 23 -14.16 -3.45 26.45
N ARG A 24 -13.42 -3.38 25.32
CA ARG A 24 -12.81 -2.14 24.81
C ARG A 24 -12.85 -2.04 23.28
N ALA A 25 -12.48 -0.90 22.72
CA ALA A 25 -12.33 -0.78 21.27
C ALA A 25 -11.17 -1.66 20.80
N ILE A 26 -11.28 -2.29 19.63
CA ILE A 26 -10.18 -3.11 19.12
C ILE A 26 -8.97 -2.26 18.73
N ALA A 27 -9.16 -0.95 18.48
CA ALA A 27 -8.07 0.02 18.34
C ALA A 27 -7.14 0.12 19.58
N ASP A 28 -7.61 -0.28 20.76
CA ASP A 28 -6.81 -0.29 22.00
C ASP A 28 -5.90 -1.53 22.12
N MET A 29 -6.00 -2.46 21.17
CA MET A 29 -5.21 -3.69 21.16
C MET A 29 -3.89 -3.45 20.44
N GLN A 30 -2.78 -3.74 21.13
CA GLN A 30 -1.43 -3.49 20.62
C GLN A 30 -1.18 -4.12 19.23
N GLY A 31 -1.67 -5.35 19.00
CA GLY A 31 -1.55 -6.01 17.69
C GLY A 31 -2.25 -5.24 16.55
N VAL A 32 -3.41 -4.63 16.82
CA VAL A 32 -4.12 -3.76 15.86
C VAL A 32 -3.33 -2.48 15.60
N GLN A 33 -2.80 -1.88 16.67
CA GLN A 33 -2.01 -0.65 16.57
C GLN A 33 -0.74 -0.84 15.73
N TRP A 34 -0.02 -1.95 15.91
CA TRP A 34 1.16 -2.28 15.11
C TRP A 34 0.83 -2.45 13.64
N MET A 35 -0.23 -3.21 13.31
CA MET A 35 -0.67 -3.37 11.93
C MET A 35 -0.96 -2.02 11.27
N ILE A 36 -1.63 -1.10 11.99
CA ILE A 36 -1.92 0.24 11.47
C ILE A 36 -0.62 1.04 11.30
N ALA A 37 0.26 1.05 12.31
CA ALA A 37 1.51 1.79 12.28
C ALA A 37 2.41 1.37 11.10
N ASP A 38 2.57 0.06 10.87
CA ASP A 38 3.36 -0.45 9.75
C ASP A 38 2.77 -0.03 8.41
N ARG A 39 1.44 -0.16 8.24
CA ARG A 39 0.79 0.19 6.97
C ARG A 39 0.83 1.69 6.72
N GLU A 40 0.58 2.55 7.72
CA GLU A 40 0.69 4.00 7.55
C GLU A 40 2.12 4.43 7.16
N THR A 41 3.13 3.81 7.79
CA THR A 41 4.54 4.06 7.46
C THR A 41 4.87 3.68 6.03
N GLU A 42 4.45 2.48 5.60
CA GLU A 42 4.63 2.02 4.22
C GLU A 42 3.89 2.91 3.21
N LEU A 43 2.68 3.37 3.53
CA LEU A 43 1.92 4.23 2.60
C LEU A 43 2.53 5.63 2.48
N GLU A 44 3.11 6.16 3.55
CA GLU A 44 3.84 7.43 3.47
C GLU A 44 5.14 7.27 2.66
N ALA A 45 5.91 6.20 2.89
CA ALA A 45 7.08 5.89 2.05
C ALA A 45 6.70 5.74 0.56
N ALA A 46 5.59 5.06 0.26
CA ALA A 46 5.08 4.92 -1.10
C ALA A 46 4.71 6.27 -1.72
N ARG A 47 4.08 7.16 -0.95
CA ARG A 47 3.74 8.52 -1.37
C ARG A 47 4.99 9.33 -1.72
N LEU A 48 6.02 9.27 -0.88
CA LEU A 48 7.26 10.00 -1.10
C LEU A 48 8.00 9.51 -2.34
N LEU A 49 8.09 8.19 -2.57
CA LEU A 49 8.69 7.64 -3.80
C LEU A 49 7.95 8.09 -5.06
N ILE A 50 6.62 8.10 -5.03
CA ILE A 50 5.79 8.58 -6.15
C ILE A 50 6.08 10.06 -6.44
N LEU A 51 6.06 10.90 -5.40
CA LEU A 51 6.31 12.33 -5.53
C LEU A 51 7.73 12.64 -6.00
N GLN A 52 8.72 11.86 -5.55
CA GLN A 52 10.10 12.00 -6.02
C GLN A 52 10.21 11.70 -7.53
N ALA A 53 9.63 10.59 -7.99
CA ALA A 53 9.64 10.25 -9.41
C ALA A 53 8.92 11.31 -10.26
N ALA A 54 7.78 11.83 -9.79
CA ALA A 54 7.04 12.90 -10.44
C ALA A 54 7.86 14.20 -10.52
N ALA A 55 8.47 14.62 -9.41
CA ALA A 55 9.29 15.84 -9.36
C ALA A 55 10.51 15.78 -10.30
N LEU A 56 11.15 14.61 -10.44
CA LEU A 56 12.24 14.42 -11.39
C LEU A 56 11.76 14.55 -12.84
N LYS A 57 10.61 13.94 -13.16
CA LYS A 57 9.99 14.06 -14.48
C LYS A 57 9.63 15.50 -14.81
N ASP A 58 9.00 16.22 -13.89
CA ASP A 58 8.61 17.62 -14.08
C ASP A 58 9.82 18.54 -14.26
N ALA A 59 10.93 18.22 -13.60
CA ALA A 59 12.20 18.91 -13.76
C ALA A 59 13.00 18.51 -15.03
N GLY A 60 12.45 17.63 -15.89
CA GLY A 60 13.12 17.13 -17.09
C GLY A 60 14.37 16.28 -16.81
N LYS A 61 14.50 15.74 -15.59
CA LYS A 61 15.64 14.90 -15.19
C LYS A 61 15.36 13.42 -15.46
N PRO A 62 16.40 12.57 -15.62
CA PRO A 62 16.22 11.12 -15.64
C PRO A 62 15.46 10.64 -14.40
N PHE A 63 14.42 9.83 -14.62
CA PHE A 63 13.51 9.39 -13.55
C PHE A 63 13.11 7.90 -13.64
N ALA A 64 13.69 7.15 -14.60
CA ALA A 64 13.29 5.77 -14.87
C ALA A 64 13.47 4.85 -13.64
N ARG A 65 14.60 4.99 -12.94
CA ARG A 65 14.89 4.21 -11.74
C ARG A 65 13.90 4.53 -10.62
N GLU A 66 13.66 5.80 -10.35
CA GLU A 66 12.77 6.28 -9.30
C GLU A 66 11.31 5.93 -9.59
N ALA A 67 10.87 6.02 -10.85
CA ALA A 67 9.55 5.56 -11.27
C ALA A 67 9.36 4.05 -11.06
N SER A 68 10.37 3.23 -11.40
CA SER A 68 10.32 1.79 -11.14
C SER A 68 10.30 1.48 -9.64
N MET A 69 11.08 2.18 -8.82
CA MET A 69 11.03 2.06 -7.36
C MET A 69 9.65 2.43 -6.81
N ALA A 70 9.09 3.55 -7.27
CA ALA A 70 7.77 4.02 -6.86
C ALA A 70 6.67 3.02 -7.23
N LYS A 71 6.65 2.52 -8.47
CA LYS A 71 5.67 1.53 -8.92
C LYS A 71 5.78 0.23 -8.14
N LEU A 72 6.99 -0.31 -8.01
CA LEU A 72 7.25 -1.54 -7.25
C LEU A 72 6.77 -1.39 -5.81
N PHE A 73 7.27 -0.39 -5.09
CA PHE A 73 7.01 -0.28 -3.67
C PHE A 73 5.53 0.05 -3.39
N SER A 74 4.95 1.00 -4.14
CA SER A 74 3.55 1.40 -3.91
C SER A 74 2.54 0.30 -4.24
N SER A 75 2.81 -0.54 -5.24
CA SER A 75 1.92 -1.65 -5.60
C SER A 75 1.97 -2.78 -4.56
N GLU A 76 3.16 -3.16 -4.08
CA GLU A 76 3.32 -4.15 -3.02
C GLU A 76 2.78 -3.65 -1.66
N ALA A 77 3.03 -2.39 -1.31
CA ALA A 77 2.48 -1.76 -0.12
C ALA A 77 0.95 -1.69 -0.18
N ALA A 78 0.38 -1.42 -1.36
CA ALA A 78 -1.07 -1.42 -1.53
C ALA A 78 -1.67 -2.79 -1.26
N GLN A 79 -1.06 -3.87 -1.76
CA GLN A 79 -1.53 -5.23 -1.44
C GLN A 79 -1.48 -5.49 0.06
N ARG A 80 -0.35 -5.25 0.74
CA ARG A 80 -0.25 -5.45 2.20
C ARG A 80 -1.27 -4.65 2.98
N ALA A 81 -1.49 -3.39 2.59
CA ALA A 81 -2.48 -2.51 3.22
C ALA A 81 -3.91 -3.02 3.04
N THR A 82 -4.31 -3.43 1.83
CA THR A 82 -5.66 -3.95 1.59
C THR A 82 -5.91 -5.27 2.32
N TYR A 83 -4.91 -6.16 2.41
CA TYR A 83 -5.02 -7.39 3.21
C TYR A 83 -5.04 -7.10 4.72
N SER A 84 -4.27 -6.12 5.20
CA SER A 84 -4.33 -5.68 6.59
C SER A 84 -5.72 -5.12 6.93
N ALA A 85 -6.31 -4.32 6.03
CA ALA A 85 -7.65 -3.78 6.21
C ALA A 85 -8.72 -4.89 6.30
N LEU A 86 -8.64 -5.90 5.44
CA LEU A 86 -9.48 -7.11 5.52
C LEU A 86 -9.35 -7.78 6.89
N GLN A 87 -8.12 -8.05 7.32
CA GLN A 87 -7.84 -8.71 8.58
C GLN A 87 -8.36 -7.93 9.79
N LEU A 88 -8.22 -6.59 9.78
CA LEU A 88 -8.72 -5.70 10.83
C LEU A 88 -10.26 -5.70 10.94
N HIS A 89 -10.97 -5.97 9.85
CA HIS A 89 -12.43 -6.16 9.86
C HIS A 89 -12.86 -7.60 10.21
N GLY A 90 -11.93 -8.56 10.25
CA GLY A 90 -12.24 -9.97 10.44
C GLY A 90 -13.24 -10.48 9.40
N GLY A 91 -14.23 -11.28 9.83
CA GLY A 91 -15.25 -11.83 8.93
C GLY A 91 -16.07 -10.78 8.18
N ALA A 92 -16.25 -9.58 8.76
CA ALA A 92 -16.95 -8.48 8.10
C ALA A 92 -16.19 -7.95 6.89
N GLY A 93 -14.85 -8.01 6.90
CA GLY A 93 -14.03 -7.59 5.76
C GLY A 93 -14.14 -8.55 4.57
N TYR A 94 -14.50 -9.81 4.83
CA TYR A 94 -14.55 -10.87 3.82
C TYR A 94 -15.84 -10.85 2.98
N ILE A 95 -16.90 -10.21 3.47
CA ILE A 95 -18.21 -10.12 2.78
C ILE A 95 -18.32 -8.82 1.98
N GLN A 96 -19.22 -8.82 0.98
CA GLN A 96 -19.36 -7.72 0.02
C GLN A 96 -20.02 -6.45 0.59
N ASP A 97 -20.62 -6.54 1.78
CA ASP A 97 -21.20 -5.39 2.50
C ASP A 97 -20.15 -4.32 2.83
N TYR A 98 -18.88 -4.74 2.96
CA TYR A 98 -17.74 -3.85 3.09
C TYR A 98 -16.92 -3.88 1.80
N PRO A 99 -16.51 -2.73 1.23
CA PRO A 99 -15.82 -2.70 -0.06
C PRO A 99 -14.35 -3.13 0.02
N LEU A 100 -13.91 -3.74 1.11
CA LEU A 100 -12.52 -4.12 1.33
C LEU A 100 -12.08 -5.28 0.44
N GLU A 101 -12.97 -6.26 0.22
CA GLU A 101 -12.69 -7.37 -0.71
C GLU A 101 -12.42 -6.85 -2.12
N ARG A 102 -13.20 -5.83 -2.54
CA ARG A 102 -13.01 -5.15 -3.81
C ARG A 102 -11.66 -4.43 -3.86
N PHE A 103 -11.29 -3.70 -2.82
CA PHE A 103 -10.00 -3.02 -2.78
C PHE A 103 -8.83 -4.00 -2.87
N ALA A 104 -8.91 -5.18 -2.23
CA ALA A 104 -7.86 -6.20 -2.37
C ALA A 104 -7.76 -6.73 -3.81
N ARG A 105 -8.89 -7.01 -4.47
CA ARG A 105 -8.93 -7.41 -5.88
C ARG A 105 -8.37 -6.32 -6.80
N ASP A 106 -8.76 -5.06 -6.58
CA ASP A 106 -8.31 -3.92 -7.37
C ASP A 106 -6.81 -3.60 -7.13
N ALA A 107 -6.29 -3.84 -5.93
CA ALA A 107 -4.87 -3.65 -5.64
C ALA A 107 -4.00 -4.72 -6.32
N ARG A 108 -4.51 -5.95 -6.48
CA ARG A 108 -3.74 -7.08 -7.03
C ARG A 108 -3.16 -6.78 -8.40
N ILE A 109 -3.96 -6.22 -9.31
CA ILE A 109 -3.54 -5.94 -10.70
C ILE A 109 -2.36 -4.95 -10.75
N THR A 110 -2.20 -4.11 -9.73
CA THR A 110 -1.18 -3.05 -9.72
C THR A 110 0.26 -3.59 -9.66
N THR A 111 0.46 -4.83 -9.22
CA THR A 111 1.77 -5.51 -9.26
C THR A 111 2.06 -6.20 -10.58
N ILE A 112 1.10 -6.24 -11.51
CA ILE A 112 1.17 -7.02 -12.75
C ILE A 112 1.30 -6.11 -13.96
N TYR A 113 0.36 -5.17 -14.14
CA TYR A 113 0.35 -4.29 -15.31
C TYR A 113 1.50 -3.26 -15.29
N GLU A 114 1.75 -2.61 -16.43
CA GLU A 114 2.81 -1.61 -16.60
C GLU A 114 4.20 -2.11 -16.15
N GLY A 115 4.44 -3.40 -16.38
CA GLY A 115 5.63 -4.14 -15.94
C GLY A 115 5.45 -4.72 -14.54
N THR A 116 5.55 -6.04 -14.42
CA THR A 116 5.38 -6.76 -13.15
C THR A 116 6.38 -6.30 -12.09
N SER A 117 6.13 -6.61 -10.81
CA SER A 117 7.09 -6.35 -9.74
C SER A 117 8.50 -6.88 -10.05
N GLU A 118 8.61 -8.03 -10.71
CA GLU A 118 9.89 -8.64 -11.12
C GLU A 118 10.56 -7.82 -12.21
N ILE A 119 9.80 -7.34 -13.20
CA ILE A 119 10.32 -6.44 -14.24
C ILE A 119 10.81 -5.12 -13.63
N GLN A 120 10.08 -4.53 -12.67
CA GLN A 120 10.54 -3.32 -11.99
C GLN A 120 11.85 -3.56 -11.25
N ARG A 121 12.01 -4.70 -10.56
CA ARG A 121 13.28 -5.06 -9.89
C ARG A 121 14.43 -5.16 -10.89
N LEU A 122 14.23 -5.72 -12.07
CA LEU A 122 15.26 -5.79 -13.12
C LEU A 122 15.68 -4.40 -13.61
N ILE A 123 14.72 -3.49 -13.81
CA ILE A 123 15.01 -2.09 -14.21
C ILE A 123 15.81 -1.39 -13.12
N ILE A 124 15.37 -1.48 -11.86
CA ILE A 124 16.05 -0.88 -10.71
C ILE A 124 17.49 -1.40 -10.61
N ALA A 125 17.69 -2.72 -10.67
CA ALA A 125 19.01 -3.33 -10.56
C ALA A 125 19.93 -2.87 -11.70
N ARG A 126 19.43 -2.86 -12.94
CA ARG A 126 20.19 -2.42 -14.10
C ARG A 126 20.65 -0.96 -13.97
N GLU A 127 19.75 -0.06 -13.58
CA GLU A 127 20.08 1.36 -13.44
C GLU A 127 20.98 1.63 -12.23
N ALA A 128 20.82 0.89 -11.12
CA ALA A 128 21.69 1.01 -9.95
C ALA A 128 23.13 0.57 -10.23
N MET A 129 23.33 -0.49 -11.02
CA MET A 129 24.67 -1.01 -11.35
C MET A 129 25.40 -0.18 -12.40
N LYS A 130 24.70 0.56 -13.26
CA LYS A 130 25.35 1.51 -14.20
C LYS A 130 25.97 2.73 -13.51
N ALA A 131 25.56 3.01 -12.27
CA ALA A 131 26.03 4.15 -11.50
C ALA A 131 27.32 3.87 -10.72
N VAL A 132 27.90 2.68 -10.90
CA VAL A 132 29.21 2.26 -10.38
C VAL A 132 30.22 2.32 -11.52
#